data_AF-A0A9R1E198-F1
#
_entry.id   AF-A0A9R1E198-F1
#
_cell.length_a   1.000
_cell.length_b   1.000
_cell.length_c   1.000
_cell.angle_alpha   90.00
_cell.angle_beta   90.00
_cell.angle_gamma   90.00
#
_symmetry.space_group_name_H-M   'P 1'
#
loop_
_entity.id
_entity.type
_entity.pdbx_description
1 polymer ?
#
loop_
_entity_poly.entity_id
_entity_poly.type
_entity_poly.pdbx_seq_one_letter_code
_entity_poly.pdbx_strand_id
1 'polypeptide(L)' 'GSFNNTGLVISSKLPRFSDMYNLSIASADPESISAHKPVHFTKSVTKWFTKEGVLVEGLFWKDVERLIDDYNNERKSK' A
#
# COMPACT_ATOMS: atom_id res chain seq x y z
N GLY A 1 9.47 -2.17 -5.62
CA GLY A 1 9.19 -2.92 -6.86
C GLY A 1 7.78 -2.58 -7.33
N SER A 2 7.43 -2.88 -8.58
CA SER A 2 6.09 -2.68 -9.12
C SER A 2 5.53 -4.01 -9.61
N PHE A 3 4.34 -4.38 -9.16
CA PHE A 3 3.64 -5.59 -9.61
C PHE A 3 2.39 -5.21 -10.39
N ASN A 4 2.26 -5.74 -11.60
CA ASN A 4 1.17 -5.45 -12.51
C ASN A 4 0.43 -6.76 -12.82
N ASN A 5 -0.73 -6.97 -12.21
CA ASN A 5 -1.61 -8.08 -12.56
C ASN A 5 -3.06 -7.65 -12.31
N THR A 6 -4.02 -8.24 -13.03
CA THR A 6 -5.47 -7.92 -12.92
C THR A 6 -5.88 -6.46 -13.19
N GLY A 7 -5.04 -5.67 -13.85
CA GLY A 7 -5.32 -4.24 -14.13
C GLY A 7 -5.02 -3.30 -12.96
N LEU A 8 -4.29 -3.77 -11.93
CA LEU A 8 -3.81 -2.98 -10.81
C LEU A 8 -2.29 -2.91 -10.80
N VAL A 9 -1.76 -1.79 -10.32
CA VAL A 9 -0.34 -1.54 -10.07
C VAL A 9 -0.14 -1.43 -8.56
N ILE A 10 0.68 -2.32 -8.01
CA ILE A 10 1.13 -2.26 -6.62
C ILE A 10 2.58 -1.81 -6.61
N SER A 11 2.86 -0.67 -5.97
CA SER A 11 4.22 -0.11 -5.89
C SER A 11 4.69 -0.04 -4.44
N SER A 12 5.91 -0.54 -4.21
CA SER A 12 6.60 -0.49 -2.92
C SER A 12 7.93 0.27 -3.02
N LYS A 13 8.15 1.20 -2.08
CA LYS A 13 9.36 2.01 -2.03
C LYS A 13 9.86 2.22 -0.60
N LEU A 14 11.10 1.81 -0.36
CA LEU A 14 11.87 2.14 0.83
C LEU A 14 13.13 2.90 0.39
N PRO A 15 13.21 4.22 0.57
CA PRO A 15 14.39 4.99 0.20
C PRO A 15 15.63 4.57 1.00
N ARG A 16 16.81 4.56 0.37
CA ARG A 16 18.08 4.02 0.92
C ARG A 16 18.53 4.63 2.26
N PHE A 17 18.02 5.79 2.64
CA PHE A 17 18.38 6.50 3.87
C PHE A 17 17.15 6.98 4.64
N SER A 18 16.01 6.33 4.45
CA SER A 18 14.79 6.64 5.17
C SER A 18 14.18 5.37 5.72
N ASP A 19 13.65 5.45 6.93
CA ASP A 19 12.79 4.44 7.51
C ASP A 19 11.35 4.53 6.97
N MET A 20 11.01 5.55 6.18
CA MET A 20 9.66 5.74 5.64
C MET A 20 9.41 4.82 4.44
N TYR A 21 8.63 3.77 4.68
CA TYR A 21 8.09 2.91 3.65
C TYR A 21 6.85 3.51 3.01
N ASN A 22 6.78 3.41 1.69
CA ASN A 22 5.63 3.82 0.91
C ASN A 22 5.07 2.60 0.18
N LEU A 23 3.77 2.36 0.36
CA LEU A 23 3.02 1.35 -0.37
C LEU A 23 1.84 2.04 -1.05
N SER A 24 1.63 1.76 -2.33
CA SER A 24 0.51 2.32 -3.09
C SER A 24 -0.16 1.27 -3.96
N ILE A 25 -1.48 1.39 -4.08
CA ILE A 25 -2.32 0.63 -5.00
C ILE A 25 -2.96 1.61 -5.97
N ALA A 26 -2.76 1.39 -7.26
CA ALA A 26 -3.32 2.22 -8.33
C ALA A 26 -3.91 1.34 -9.43
N SER A 27 -4.75 1.92 -10.29
CA SER A 27 -5.11 1.29 -11.55
C SER A 27 -3.89 1.24 -12.48
N ALA A 28 -3.75 0.16 -13.25
CA ALA A 28 -2.76 0.05 -14.31
C ALA A 28 -3.07 0.96 -15.51
N ASP A 29 -4.35 1.29 -15.68
CA ASP A 29 -4.81 2.28 -16.64
C ASP A 29 -5.55 3.39 -15.86
N PRO A 30 -4.87 4.49 -15.49
CA PRO A 30 -5.46 5.59 -14.75
C PRO A 30 -6.44 6.43 -15.57
N GLU A 31 -6.43 6.34 -16.91
CA GLU A 31 -7.37 7.06 -17.79
C GLU A 31 -8.66 6.29 -18.03
N SER A 32 -8.72 5.02 -17.62
CA SER A 32 -9.93 4.21 -17.71
C SER A 32 -11.07 4.77 -16.85
N ILE A 33 -12.30 4.76 -17.40
CA ILE A 33 -13.53 5.15 -16.69
C ILE A 33 -13.79 4.26 -15.46
N SER A 34 -13.21 3.05 -15.44
CA SER A 34 -13.31 2.10 -14.33
C SER A 34 -12.15 2.18 -13.34
N ALA A 35 -11.21 3.13 -13.51
CA ALA A 35 -10.09 3.32 -12.61
C ALA A 35 -10.54 3.91 -11.28
N HIS A 36 -10.23 3.23 -10.18
CA HIS A 36 -10.32 3.82 -8.84
C HIS A 36 -9.20 4.82 -8.62
N LYS A 37 -9.38 5.76 -7.68
CA LYS A 37 -8.28 6.63 -7.30
C LYS A 37 -7.17 5.81 -6.64
N PRO A 38 -5.91 6.19 -6.89
CA PRO A 38 -4.79 5.55 -6.23
C PRO A 38 -4.83 5.83 -4.72
N VAL A 39 -4.63 4.78 -3.93
CA VAL A 39 -4.45 4.88 -2.48
C VAL A 39 -3.01 4.58 -2.12
N HIS A 40 -2.52 5.20 -1.05
CA HIS A 40 -1.19 4.95 -0.54
C HIS A 40 -1.12 5.21 0.95
N PHE A 41 -0.12 4.60 1.59
CA PHE A 41 0.30 5.03 2.92
C PHE A 41 1.81 5.24 2.94
N THR A 42 2.23 6.10 3.87
CA THR A 42 3.63 6.29 4.22
C THR A 42 3.80 6.05 5.71
N LYS A 43 4.66 5.11 6.08
CA LYS A 43 4.88 4.74 7.49
C LYS A 43 6.31 4.33 7.74
N SER A 44 6.83 4.65 8.92
CA SER A 44 8.14 4.17 9.34
C SER A 44 8.11 2.65 9.51
N VAL A 45 9.05 1.94 8.87
CA VAL A 45 9.20 0.48 8.99
C VAL A 45 9.37 0.07 10.44
N THR A 46 10.02 0.90 11.26
CA THR A 46 10.27 0.64 12.69
C THR A 46 8.99 0.38 13.49
N LYS A 47 7.83 0.81 13.00
CA LYS A 47 6.53 0.58 13.64
C LYS A 47 6.04 -0.86 13.53
N TRP A 48 6.65 -1.67 12.65
CA TRP A 48 6.32 -3.08 12.49
C TRP A 48 7.34 -4.02 13.11
N PHE A 49 8.48 -3.51 13.58
CA PHE A 49 9.52 -4.35 14.18
C PHE A 49 9.49 -4.23 15.71
N THR A 50 9.79 -5.34 16.38
CA THR A 50 10.12 -5.33 17.80
C THR A 50 11.46 -4.65 18.03
N LYS A 51 11.77 -4.34 19.30
CA LYS A 51 13.09 -3.79 19.68
C LYS A 51 14.26 -4.73 19.33
N GLU A 52 13.98 -6.02 19.15
CA GLU A 52 14.96 -7.05 18.78
C GLU A 52 15.11 -7.18 17.25
N GLY A 53 14.40 -6.36 16.47
CA GLY A 53 14.48 -6.40 15.01
C GLY A 53 13.65 -7.50 14.36
N VAL A 54 12.67 -8.07 15.08
CA VAL A 54 11.75 -9.09 14.55
C VAL A 54 10.51 -8.39 13.96
N LEU A 55 10.15 -8.72 12.72
CA LEU A 55 8.93 -8.22 12.10
C LEU A 55 7.70 -8.84 12.78
N VAL A 56 6.78 -7.99 13.23
CA VAL A 56 5.46 -8.40 13.71
C VAL A 56 4.49 -8.33 12.55
N GLU A 57 4.33 -9.45 11.83
CA GLU A 57 3.53 -9.54 10.61
C GLU A 57 2.09 -9.02 10.80
N GLY A 58 1.46 -9.30 11.95
CA GLY A 58 0.10 -8.81 12.23
C GLY A 58 -0.04 -7.29 12.25
N LEU A 59 1.00 -6.55 12.68
CA LEU A 59 0.97 -5.08 12.63
C LEU A 59 1.12 -4.56 11.20
N PHE A 60 1.96 -5.22 10.40
CA PHE A 60 2.12 -4.88 8.99
C PHE A 60 0.84 -5.19 8.20
N TRP A 61 0.27 -6.38 8.39
CA TRP A 61 -0.92 -6.84 7.67
C TRP A 61 -2.13 -5.95 7.96
N LYS A 62 -2.27 -5.47 9.19
CA LYS A 62 -3.33 -4.52 9.55
C LYS A 62 -3.30 -3.23 8.73
N ASP A 63 -2.11 -2.69 8.44
CA ASP A 63 -2.00 -1.49 7.58
C ASP A 63 -2.27 -1.83 6.11
N VAL A 64 -1.88 -3.02 5.66
CA VAL A 64 -2.16 -3.51 4.29
C VAL A 64 -3.66 -3.74 4.08
N GLU A 65 -4.34 -4.39 5.02
CA GLU A 65 -5.80 -4.60 4.98
C GLU A 65 -6.52 -3.27 4.92
N ARG A 66 -6.13 -2.30 5.75
CA ARG A 66 -6.68 -0.94 5.69
C ARG A 66 -6.48 -0.30 4.32
N LEU A 67 -5.29 -0.44 3.72
CA LEU A 67 -5.03 0.11 2.38
C LEU A 67 -5.92 -0.54 1.31
N ILE A 68 -6.15 -1.84 1.41
CA ILE A 68 -7.04 -2.59 0.51
C ILE A 68 -8.50 -2.16 0.72
N ASP A 69 -8.93 -2.01 1.97
CA ASP A 69 -10.27 -1.52 2.31
C ASP A 69 -10.48 -0.09 1.79
N ASP A 70 -9.50 0.80 1.94
CA ASP A 70 -9.56 2.16 1.42
C ASP A 70 -9.69 2.16 -0.11
N TYR A 71 -8.96 1.29 -0.82
CA TYR A 71 -9.08 1.12 -2.27
C TYR A 71 -10.47 0.60 -2.69
N ASN A 72 -11.00 -0.38 -1.97
CA ASN A 72 -12.30 -1.00 -2.29
C ASN A 72 -13.49 -0.12 -1.91
N ASN A 73 -13.40 0.65 -0.83
CA ASN A 73 -14.49 1.49 -0.34
C ASN A 73 -14.75 2.73 -1.19
N GLU A 74 -13.80 3.16 -2.04
CA GLU A 74 -14.08 4.18 -3.07
C GLU A 74 -15.24 3.78 -4.01
N ARG A 75 -15.54 2.48 -4.16
CA ARG A 75 -16.73 2.01 -4.91
C ARG A 75 -18.07 2.29 -4.22
N LYS A 76 -18.10 2.42 -2.88
CA LYS A 76 -19.34 2.51 -2.11
C LYS A 76 -19.85 3.94 -1.90
N SER A 77 -19.04 4.94 -2.27
CA SER A 77 -19.39 6.35 -2.05
C SER A 77 -19.96 7.06 -3.29
N LYS A 78 -20.38 6.31 -4.31
CA LYS A 78 -21.10 6.81 -5.49
C LYS A 78 -22.50 6.20 -5.58
#